data_AF-A0AAW9LG46-F1
#
_entry.id   AF-A0AAW9LG46-F1
#
_cell.length_a   1.000
_cell.length_b   1.000
_cell.length_c   1.000
_cell.angle_alpha   90.00
_cell.angle_beta   90.00
_cell.angle_gamma   90.00
#
_symmetry.space_group_name_H-M   'P 1'
#
loop_
_entity.id
_entity.type
_entity.pdbx_description
1 polymer ?
#
loop_
_entity_poly.entity_id
_entity_poly.type
_entity_poly.pdbx_seq_one_letter_code
_entity_poly.pdbx_strand_id
1 'polypeptide(L)'
;MEDAPVLGEEWATEEFNLDIKKYPCCSFTHSGIDAVSALHDAHDIEASDVETVHVSTAKGRTTSSSTTSPRRPWRKFSMQYVIGSALYDGTVTLETFTEDAVAEEGRQAAAGKVDFEVDPDLSYSSHRTAVEIELQSGETLRHVQEHPSGTEENPVSDAELREKFQQCVDYSPVDVDGDALYDAVTALDEPGSVDAVLGHLTPDGG
;
A
#
# COMPACT_ATOMS: atom_id res chain seq x y z
N MET A 1 -11.18 27.22 -24.59
CA MET A 1 -11.58 27.39 -23.20
C MET A 1 -12.78 26.49 -23.08
N GLU A 2 -12.55 25.25 -22.64
CA GLU A 2 -13.64 24.32 -22.39
C GLU A 2 -14.59 24.96 -21.37
N ASP A 3 -15.89 24.85 -21.63
CA ASP A 3 -16.90 25.35 -20.71
C ASP A 3 -16.73 24.63 -19.36
N ALA A 4 -16.84 25.39 -18.26
CA ALA A 4 -16.75 24.80 -16.93
C ALA A 4 -17.92 23.82 -16.72
N PRO A 5 -17.69 22.69 -16.02
CA PRO A 5 -18.73 21.68 -15.79
C PRO A 5 -19.94 22.25 -15.04
N VAL A 6 -21.12 21.72 -15.32
CA VAL A 6 -22.38 22.12 -14.68
C VAL A 6 -22.50 21.43 -13.32
N LEU A 7 -22.72 22.21 -12.26
CA LEU A 7 -22.85 21.67 -10.91
C LEU A 7 -24.04 20.71 -10.80
N GLY A 8 -23.79 19.50 -10.29
CA GLY A 8 -24.81 18.48 -10.05
C GLY A 8 -25.16 17.61 -11.25
N GLU A 9 -24.47 17.76 -12.39
CA GLU A 9 -24.66 16.91 -13.58
C GLU A 9 -23.56 15.87 -13.74
N GLU A 10 -22.32 16.21 -13.41
CA GLU A 10 -21.16 15.32 -13.50
C GLU A 10 -20.50 15.17 -12.13
N TRP A 11 -20.26 13.92 -11.72
CA TRP A 11 -19.60 13.60 -10.46
C TRP A 11 -18.18 13.14 -10.77
N ALA A 12 -17.19 13.90 -10.30
CA ALA A 12 -15.77 13.58 -10.49
C ALA A 12 -15.40 12.17 -10.00
N THR A 13 -16.12 11.62 -9.01
CA THR A 13 -15.92 10.25 -8.53
C THR A 13 -16.34 9.18 -9.53
N GLU A 14 -17.35 9.46 -10.36
CA GLU A 14 -17.76 8.57 -11.46
C GLU A 14 -16.85 8.72 -12.68
N GLU A 15 -16.30 9.91 -12.91
CA GLU A 15 -15.42 10.19 -14.05
C GLU A 15 -13.98 9.69 -13.85
N PHE A 16 -13.38 9.96 -12.69
CA PHE A 16 -11.96 9.70 -12.47
C PHE A 16 -11.66 8.38 -11.75
N ASN A 17 -12.70 7.67 -11.31
CA ASN A 17 -12.62 6.54 -10.38
C ASN A 17 -11.81 6.88 -9.11
N LEU A 18 -11.92 6.03 -8.08
CA LEU A 18 -11.18 6.21 -6.84
C LEU A 18 -10.30 4.99 -6.60
N ASP A 19 -8.99 5.20 -6.64
CA ASP A 19 -8.04 4.17 -6.24
C ASP A 19 -8.07 3.98 -4.72
N ILE A 20 -8.16 2.72 -4.30
CA ILE A 20 -8.01 2.34 -2.90
C ILE A 20 -6.55 2.06 -2.60
N LYS A 21 -5.97 2.79 -1.65
CA LYS A 21 -4.64 2.44 -1.14
C LYS A 21 -4.74 1.19 -0.26
N LYS A 22 -4.24 0.06 -0.76
CA LYS A 22 -4.12 -1.18 0.03
C LYS A 22 -3.14 -1.00 1.20
N TYR A 23 -1.99 -0.37 0.94
CA TYR A 23 -0.94 -0.17 1.94
C TYR A 23 -0.85 1.28 2.46
N PRO A 24 -0.49 1.52 3.74
CA PRO A 24 -0.49 2.84 4.37
C PRO A 24 0.78 3.68 4.07
N CYS A 25 1.19 3.73 2.80
CA CYS A 25 2.37 4.43 2.29
C CYS A 25 2.08 5.20 0.99
N CYS A 26 3.13 5.75 0.35
CA CYS A 26 3.01 6.38 -0.95
C CYS A 26 2.45 5.38 -1.98
N SER A 27 1.44 5.77 -2.77
CA SER A 27 0.86 4.88 -3.80
C SER A 27 1.89 4.45 -4.86
N PHE A 28 3.00 5.17 -4.97
CA PHE A 28 4.03 4.89 -5.96
C PHE A 28 4.88 3.67 -5.63
N THR A 29 4.81 3.16 -4.41
CA THR A 29 5.51 1.93 -4.00
C THR A 29 4.60 0.71 -4.06
N HIS A 30 3.28 0.87 -4.29
CA HIS A 30 2.31 -0.23 -4.17
C HIS A 30 2.58 -1.36 -5.15
N SER A 31 2.85 -1.06 -6.43
CA SER A 31 3.19 -2.09 -7.42
C SER A 31 4.44 -2.89 -7.04
N GLY A 32 5.42 -2.25 -6.39
CA GLY A 32 6.60 -2.94 -5.89
C GLY A 32 6.31 -3.83 -4.69
N ILE A 33 5.43 -3.41 -3.77
CA ILE A 33 4.97 -4.25 -2.66
C ILE A 33 4.23 -5.47 -3.20
N ASP A 34 3.27 -5.26 -4.11
CA ASP A 34 2.51 -6.35 -4.73
C ASP A 34 3.43 -7.36 -5.43
N ALA A 35 4.45 -6.88 -6.14
CA ALA A 35 5.43 -7.74 -6.80
C ALA A 35 6.26 -8.56 -5.79
N VAL A 36 6.66 -7.98 -4.65
CA VAL A 36 7.35 -8.72 -3.59
C VAL A 36 6.44 -9.74 -2.93
N SER A 37 5.18 -9.38 -2.62
CA SER A 37 4.20 -10.29 -2.05
C SER A 37 3.92 -11.47 -2.99
N ALA A 38 3.80 -11.24 -4.30
CA ALA A 38 3.65 -12.32 -5.28
C ALA A 38 4.86 -13.26 -5.34
N LEU A 39 6.08 -12.74 -5.13
CA LEU A 39 7.29 -13.55 -5.05
C LEU A 39 7.34 -14.37 -3.75
N HIS A 40 6.92 -13.78 -2.63
CA HIS A 40 6.74 -14.47 -1.35
C HIS A 40 5.78 -15.66 -1.50
N ASP A 41 4.58 -15.41 -2.02
CA ASP A 41 3.54 -16.43 -2.21
C ASP A 41 3.98 -17.59 -3.11
N ALA A 42 4.86 -17.31 -4.08
CA ALA A 42 5.33 -18.30 -5.05
C ALA A 42 6.58 -19.09 -4.60
N HIS A 43 7.43 -18.52 -3.74
CA HIS A 43 8.79 -19.02 -3.52
C HIS A 43 9.21 -19.23 -2.05
N ASP A 44 8.37 -18.90 -1.05
CA ASP A 44 8.68 -19.08 0.39
C ASP A 44 10.07 -18.52 0.75
N ILE A 45 10.31 -17.25 0.40
CA ILE A 45 11.60 -16.57 0.55
C ILE A 45 11.71 -15.92 1.93
N GLU A 46 12.80 -16.12 2.65
CA GLU A 46 13.10 -15.30 3.82
C GLU A 46 13.99 -14.12 3.43
N ALA A 47 13.81 -12.97 4.10
CA ALA A 47 14.67 -11.81 3.85
C ALA A 47 16.16 -12.09 4.12
N SER A 48 16.49 -13.09 4.95
CA SER A 48 17.85 -13.56 5.19
C SER A 48 18.46 -14.28 3.99
N ASP A 49 17.67 -14.89 3.11
CA ASP A 49 18.15 -15.61 1.93
C ASP A 49 18.45 -14.69 0.75
N VAL A 50 17.96 -13.45 0.82
CA VAL A 50 18.14 -12.45 -0.25
C VAL A 50 19.52 -11.81 -0.16
N GLU A 51 20.20 -11.72 -1.29
CA GLU A 51 21.44 -10.95 -1.49
C GLU A 51 21.09 -9.51 -1.90
N THR A 52 20.32 -9.33 -2.99
CA THR A 52 19.89 -8.02 -3.49
C THR A 52 18.45 -8.01 -3.97
N VAL A 53 17.83 -6.83 -3.95
CA VAL A 53 16.54 -6.55 -4.58
C VAL A 53 16.70 -5.37 -5.52
N HIS A 54 16.37 -5.56 -6.79
CA HIS A 54 16.39 -4.50 -7.80
C HIS A 54 14.97 -4.16 -8.24
N VAL A 55 14.61 -2.87 -8.15
CA VAL A 55 13.30 -2.36 -8.55
C VAL A 55 13.43 -1.46 -9.77
N SER A 56 12.78 -1.82 -10.87
CA SER A 56 12.73 -1.01 -12.08
C SER A 56 11.31 -0.45 -12.28
N THR A 57 11.18 0.87 -12.30
CA THR A 57 9.86 1.54 -12.29
C THR A 57 9.86 2.85 -13.09
N ALA A 58 8.68 3.43 -13.30
CA ALA A 58 8.52 4.68 -14.02
C ALA A 58 9.09 5.87 -13.25
N LYS A 59 9.57 6.89 -13.99
CA LYS A 59 10.17 8.11 -13.40
C LYS A 59 9.25 8.81 -12.39
N GLY A 60 7.94 8.86 -12.63
CA GLY A 60 7.02 9.49 -11.69
C GLY A 60 7.02 8.82 -10.32
N ARG A 61 7.27 7.51 -10.28
CA ARG A 61 7.23 6.69 -9.05
C ARG A 61 8.44 6.87 -8.14
N THR A 62 9.58 7.34 -8.68
CA THR A 62 10.81 7.55 -7.91
C THR A 62 10.88 8.94 -7.25
N THR A 63 10.13 9.92 -7.75
CA THR A 63 10.24 11.32 -7.30
C THR A 63 9.84 11.53 -5.84
N SER A 64 8.72 10.96 -5.40
CA SER A 64 8.28 11.03 -4.00
C SER A 64 8.90 9.93 -3.14
N SER A 65 9.25 8.79 -3.75
CA SER A 65 9.68 7.58 -3.05
C SER A 65 11.20 7.51 -2.78
N SER A 66 11.98 8.50 -3.21
CA SER A 66 13.46 8.51 -3.08
C SER A 66 13.98 9.08 -1.76
N THR A 67 13.09 9.30 -0.78
CA THR A 67 13.49 9.84 0.52
C THR A 67 14.35 8.84 1.30
N THR A 68 15.54 9.28 1.73
CA THR A 68 16.46 8.52 2.60
C THR A 68 16.38 8.96 4.06
N SER A 69 15.40 9.79 4.41
CA SER A 69 15.27 10.32 5.76
C SER A 69 15.03 9.19 6.78
N PRO A 70 15.80 9.14 7.89
CA PRO A 70 15.62 8.11 8.91
C PRO A 70 14.35 8.34 9.75
N ARG A 71 13.67 9.49 9.58
CA ARG A 71 12.51 9.90 10.39
C ARG A 71 11.22 9.20 9.96
N ARG A 72 10.41 8.77 10.92
CA ARG A 72 9.18 7.96 10.71
C ARG A 72 8.22 8.46 9.64
N PRO A 73 7.78 9.75 9.63
CA PRO A 73 6.77 10.19 8.66
C PRO A 73 7.26 10.04 7.22
N TRP A 74 8.58 10.12 7.05
CA TRP A 74 9.27 10.08 5.77
C TRP A 74 9.57 8.65 5.30
N ARG A 75 9.54 7.65 6.19
CA ARG A 75 9.71 6.23 5.83
C ARG A 75 8.60 5.71 4.92
N LYS A 76 7.37 6.24 5.05
CA LYS A 76 6.23 5.96 4.15
C LYS A 76 6.45 6.43 2.69
N PHE A 77 7.52 7.18 2.45
CA PHE A 77 7.93 7.74 1.17
C PHE A 77 9.34 7.27 0.78
N SER A 78 9.81 6.14 1.31
CA SER A 78 11.11 5.56 1.00
C SER A 78 10.91 4.20 0.31
N MET A 79 11.30 4.12 -0.97
CA MET A 79 11.20 2.89 -1.77
C MET A 79 11.99 1.76 -1.09
N GLN A 80 13.24 2.03 -0.69
CA GLN A 80 14.06 1.03 -0.01
C GLN A 80 13.40 0.51 1.26
N TYR A 81 12.90 1.41 2.11
CA TYR A 81 12.29 1.00 3.37
C TYR A 81 10.98 0.23 3.16
N VAL A 82 10.13 0.69 2.25
CA VAL A 82 8.81 0.07 2.02
C VAL A 82 8.96 -1.30 1.36
N ILE A 83 9.78 -1.42 0.31
CA ILE A 83 10.02 -2.69 -0.37
C ILE A 83 10.81 -3.65 0.52
N GLY A 84 11.80 -3.15 1.27
CA GLY A 84 12.54 -3.95 2.26
C GLY A 84 11.66 -4.45 3.40
N SER A 85 10.66 -3.65 3.82
CA SER A 85 9.66 -4.09 4.80
C SER A 85 8.73 -5.16 4.24
N ALA A 86 8.28 -5.00 2.99
CA ALA A 86 7.50 -6.02 2.30
C ALA A 86 8.30 -7.31 2.15
N LEU A 87 9.61 -7.23 1.89
CA LEU A 87 10.48 -8.40 1.85
C LEU A 87 10.59 -9.06 3.23
N TYR A 88 10.70 -8.27 4.29
CA TYR A 88 10.91 -8.76 5.65
C TYR A 88 9.67 -9.42 6.27
N ASP A 89 8.49 -8.80 6.14
CA ASP A 89 7.25 -9.30 6.74
C ASP A 89 6.31 -10.00 5.73
N GLY A 90 6.66 -10.01 4.44
CA GLY A 90 5.76 -10.40 3.35
C GLY A 90 4.72 -9.33 2.98
N THR A 91 4.58 -8.27 3.79
CA THR A 91 3.56 -7.23 3.62
C THR A 91 3.99 -5.88 4.24
N VAL A 92 3.14 -4.86 4.10
CA VAL A 92 3.31 -3.53 4.70
C VAL A 92 1.99 -3.10 5.36
N THR A 93 2.03 -2.89 6.68
CA THR A 93 0.86 -2.53 7.49
C THR A 93 1.05 -1.19 8.20
N LEU A 94 0.11 -0.79 9.05
CA LEU A 94 0.27 0.40 9.90
C LEU A 94 1.43 0.21 10.90
N GLU A 95 1.61 -1.00 11.42
CA GLU A 95 2.66 -1.36 12.37
C GLU A 95 4.06 -1.20 11.79
N THR A 96 4.22 -1.42 10.48
CA THR A 96 5.47 -1.22 9.74
C THR A 96 6.09 0.14 10.01
N PHE A 97 5.31 1.18 10.32
CA PHE A 97 5.84 2.54 10.51
C PHE A 97 5.97 2.97 11.98
N THR A 98 5.73 2.06 12.93
CA THR A 98 5.88 2.28 14.38
C THR A 98 7.34 2.33 14.82
N GLU A 99 7.54 2.89 16.01
CA GLU A 99 8.67 2.69 16.95
C GLU A 99 9.94 1.95 16.47
N ASP A 100 10.42 1.10 17.34
CA ASP A 100 10.31 -0.34 17.20
C ASP A 100 10.45 -0.84 15.75
N ALA A 101 9.38 -0.93 14.94
CA ALA A 101 9.49 -1.50 13.58
C ALA A 101 10.48 -0.76 12.67
N VAL A 102 10.54 0.58 12.73
CA VAL A 102 11.54 1.36 11.96
C VAL A 102 12.96 1.14 12.49
N ALA A 103 13.12 0.88 13.79
CA ALA A 103 14.43 0.66 14.41
C ALA A 103 14.91 -0.80 14.30
N GLU A 104 14.05 -1.72 13.89
CA GLU A 104 14.33 -3.16 13.82
C GLU A 104 15.47 -3.48 12.85
N GLU A 105 16.51 -4.14 13.36
CA GLU A 105 17.75 -4.40 12.62
C GLU A 105 17.53 -5.28 11.38
N GLY A 106 16.68 -6.31 11.50
CA GLY A 106 16.35 -7.21 10.37
C GLY A 106 15.69 -6.46 9.22
N ARG A 107 14.72 -5.60 9.53
CA ARG A 107 14.04 -4.74 8.55
C ARG A 107 14.98 -3.70 7.94
N GLN A 108 15.84 -3.07 8.73
CA GLN A 108 16.85 -2.14 8.19
C GLN A 108 17.85 -2.86 7.27
N ALA A 109 18.24 -4.09 7.61
CA ALA A 109 19.10 -4.91 6.77
C ALA A 109 18.41 -5.27 5.45
N ALA A 110 17.13 -5.68 5.49
CA ALA A 110 16.34 -5.94 4.28
C ALA A 110 16.19 -4.69 3.40
N ALA A 111 15.88 -3.54 3.99
CA ALA A 111 15.83 -2.26 3.28
C ALA A 111 17.17 -1.87 2.64
N GLY A 112 18.29 -2.22 3.28
CA GLY A 112 19.64 -1.98 2.76
C GLY A 112 20.01 -2.82 1.53
N LYS A 113 19.23 -3.87 1.21
CA LYS A 113 19.40 -4.71 0.02
C LYS A 113 18.66 -4.18 -1.22
N VAL A 114 17.83 -3.15 -1.04
CA VAL A 114 16.95 -2.64 -2.09
C VAL A 114 17.61 -1.47 -2.81
N ASP A 115 17.78 -1.63 -4.11
CA ASP A 115 18.09 -0.56 -5.05
C ASP A 115 16.94 -0.38 -6.05
N PHE A 116 16.87 0.81 -6.66
CA PHE A 116 15.87 1.08 -7.67
C PHE A 116 16.37 2.00 -8.77
N GLU A 117 15.82 1.83 -9.97
CA GLU A 117 16.13 2.63 -11.13
C GLU A 117 14.88 3.06 -11.90
N VAL A 118 15.08 4.02 -12.80
CA VAL A 118 14.05 4.45 -13.74
C VAL A 118 14.19 3.66 -15.02
N ASP A 119 13.14 2.95 -15.39
CA ASP A 119 13.03 2.31 -16.71
C ASP A 119 12.77 3.41 -17.77
N PRO A 120 13.69 3.62 -18.74
CA PRO A 120 13.55 4.66 -19.75
C PRO A 120 12.42 4.39 -20.76
N ASP A 121 11.95 3.14 -20.86
CA ASP A 121 10.89 2.75 -21.79
C ASP A 121 9.49 2.97 -21.21
N LEU A 122 9.38 3.23 -19.90
CA LEU A 122 8.11 3.53 -19.24
C LEU A 122 7.76 5.01 -19.32
N SER A 123 6.48 5.28 -19.61
CA SER A 123 5.93 6.63 -19.50
C SER A 123 5.99 7.13 -18.06
N TYR A 124 6.05 8.45 -17.87
CA TYR A 124 6.15 9.06 -16.54
C TYR A 124 5.05 8.60 -15.56
N SER A 125 3.83 8.40 -16.07
CA SER A 125 2.64 8.01 -15.31
C SER A 125 2.45 6.50 -15.18
N SER A 126 3.29 5.67 -15.81
CA SER A 126 3.12 4.23 -15.76
C SER A 126 3.12 3.71 -14.32
N HIS A 127 2.23 2.75 -14.07
CA HIS A 127 2.12 2.03 -12.81
C HIS A 127 3.02 0.78 -12.76
N ARG A 128 3.55 0.38 -13.91
CA ARG A 128 4.34 -0.82 -14.08
C ARG A 128 5.61 -0.77 -13.23
N THR A 129 5.87 -1.84 -12.50
CA THR A 129 7.08 -2.02 -11.71
C THR A 129 7.55 -3.46 -11.81
N ALA A 130 8.83 -3.65 -12.13
CA ALA A 130 9.49 -4.94 -12.09
C ALA A 130 10.34 -5.04 -10.82
N VAL A 131 10.27 -6.19 -10.15
CA VAL A 131 11.11 -6.53 -9.01
C VAL A 131 11.90 -7.78 -9.34
N GLU A 132 13.21 -7.72 -9.13
CA GLU A 132 14.13 -8.85 -9.21
C GLU A 132 14.77 -9.06 -7.84
N ILE A 133 14.74 -10.31 -7.37
CA ILE A 133 15.33 -10.72 -6.10
C ILE A 133 16.43 -11.73 -6.42
N GLU A 134 17.68 -11.38 -6.12
CA GLU A 134 18.80 -12.30 -6.17
C GLU A 134 18.96 -12.95 -4.80
N LEU A 135 18.92 -14.28 -4.75
CA LEU A 135 19.13 -15.07 -3.55
C LEU A 135 20.63 -15.33 -3.36
N GLN A 136 21.05 -15.58 -2.12
CA GLN A 136 22.42 -15.99 -1.78
C GLN A 136 22.84 -17.32 -2.44
N SER A 137 21.88 -18.13 -2.87
CA SER A 137 22.12 -19.32 -3.69
C SER A 137 22.60 -19.00 -5.11
N GLY A 138 22.44 -17.75 -5.56
CA GLY A 138 22.65 -17.28 -6.94
C GLY A 138 21.43 -17.42 -7.84
N GLU A 139 20.29 -17.89 -7.33
CA GLU A 139 19.03 -17.90 -8.07
C GLU A 139 18.43 -16.48 -8.12
N THR A 140 17.83 -16.11 -9.27
CA THR A 140 17.14 -14.83 -9.44
C THR A 140 15.66 -15.07 -9.68
N LEU A 141 14.84 -14.50 -8.82
CA LEU A 141 13.38 -14.50 -8.92
C LEU A 141 12.92 -13.15 -9.50
N ARG A 142 11.88 -13.15 -10.33
CA ARG A 142 11.39 -11.93 -10.98
C ARG A 142 9.88 -11.89 -11.03
N HIS A 143 9.32 -10.72 -10.73
CA HIS A 143 7.90 -10.42 -10.93
C HIS A 143 7.73 -9.04 -11.56
N VAL A 144 6.68 -8.88 -12.36
CA VAL A 144 6.28 -7.59 -12.96
C VAL A 144 4.84 -7.32 -12.61
N GLN A 145 4.61 -6.26 -11.84
CA GLN A 145 3.28 -5.77 -11.52
C GLN A 145 2.94 -4.62 -12.48
N GLU A 146 1.87 -4.79 -13.27
CA GLU A 146 1.43 -3.78 -14.24
C GLU A 146 0.63 -2.65 -13.58
N HIS A 147 -0.28 -3.00 -12.65
CA HIS A 147 -1.15 -2.06 -11.94
C HIS A 147 -1.20 -2.37 -10.44
N PRO A 148 -1.05 -1.39 -9.54
CA PRO A 148 -1.05 -1.65 -8.10
C PRO A 148 -2.43 -2.09 -7.63
N SER A 149 -2.46 -2.88 -6.56
CA SER A 149 -3.70 -3.27 -5.89
C SER A 149 -4.52 -2.04 -5.48
N GLY A 150 -5.80 -2.05 -5.84
CA GLY A 150 -6.79 -1.03 -5.55
C GLY A 150 -7.06 -0.04 -6.68
N THR A 151 -6.41 -0.15 -7.83
CA THR A 151 -6.83 0.59 -9.04
C THR A 151 -7.99 -0.11 -9.74
N GLU A 152 -8.58 0.55 -10.73
CA GLU A 152 -9.64 -0.05 -11.55
C GLU A 152 -9.18 -1.34 -12.25
N GLU A 153 -7.92 -1.40 -12.73
CA GLU A 153 -7.39 -2.57 -13.45
C GLU A 153 -6.97 -3.70 -12.52
N ASN A 154 -6.76 -3.41 -11.23
CA ASN A 154 -6.41 -4.39 -10.20
C ASN A 154 -7.17 -4.09 -8.91
N PRO A 155 -8.50 -4.24 -8.89
CA PRO A 155 -9.33 -3.82 -7.76
C PRO A 155 -9.08 -4.71 -6.55
N VAL A 156 -9.13 -4.11 -5.35
CA VAL A 156 -9.21 -4.90 -4.12
C VAL A 156 -10.57 -5.58 -4.02
N SER A 157 -10.59 -6.83 -3.62
CA SER A 157 -11.83 -7.55 -3.35
C SER A 157 -12.53 -7.00 -2.10
N ASP A 158 -13.84 -7.26 -1.96
CA ASP A 158 -14.60 -6.89 -0.76
C ASP A 158 -14.00 -7.48 0.52
N ALA A 159 -13.44 -8.70 0.43
CA ALA A 159 -12.77 -9.36 1.54
C ALA A 159 -11.50 -8.61 1.96
N GLU A 160 -10.65 -8.23 0.99
CA GLU A 160 -9.44 -7.44 1.27
C GLU A 160 -9.78 -6.03 1.77
N LEU A 161 -10.87 -5.42 1.27
CA LEU A 161 -11.33 -4.12 1.74
C LEU A 161 -11.80 -4.18 3.19
N ARG A 162 -12.55 -5.23 3.56
CA ARG A 162 -12.98 -5.49 4.95
C ARG A 162 -11.79 -5.79 5.85
N GLU A 163 -10.82 -6.59 5.39
CA GLU A 163 -9.59 -6.85 6.14
C GLU A 163 -8.80 -5.56 6.39
N LYS A 164 -8.59 -4.73 5.35
CA LYS A 164 -7.97 -3.41 5.48
C LYS A 164 -8.74 -2.52 6.47
N PHE A 165 -10.07 -2.57 6.45
CA PHE A 165 -10.89 -1.81 7.39
C PHE A 165 -10.63 -2.28 8.82
N GLN A 166 -10.64 -3.59 9.05
CA GLN A 166 -10.36 -4.18 10.36
C GLN A 166 -8.97 -3.80 10.86
N GLN A 167 -7.94 -3.84 10.02
CA GLN A 167 -6.59 -3.38 10.39
C GLN A 167 -6.56 -1.91 10.86
N CYS A 168 -7.39 -1.04 10.28
CA CYS A 168 -7.53 0.35 10.75
C CYS A 168 -8.26 0.43 12.10
N VAL A 169 -9.29 -0.39 12.31
CA VAL A 169 -10.03 -0.49 13.57
C VAL A 169 -9.11 -0.99 14.69
N ASP A 170 -8.36 -2.07 14.46
CA ASP A 170 -7.44 -2.66 15.42
C ASP A 170 -6.32 -1.68 15.83
N TYR A 171 -5.92 -0.79 14.91
CA TYR A 171 -4.93 0.25 15.18
C TYR A 171 -5.53 1.47 15.92
N SER A 172 -6.86 1.57 16.00
CA SER A 172 -7.54 2.64 16.73
C SER A 172 -7.40 2.45 18.24
N PRO A 173 -7.25 3.53 19.03
CA PRO A 173 -7.33 3.43 20.49
C PRO A 173 -8.75 3.25 21.02
N VAL A 174 -9.76 3.27 20.15
CA VAL A 174 -11.18 3.14 20.51
C VAL A 174 -11.62 1.70 20.27
N ASP A 175 -12.14 1.07 21.31
CA ASP A 175 -12.74 -0.26 21.22
C ASP A 175 -14.10 -0.16 20.53
N VAL A 176 -14.17 -0.65 19.29
CA VAL A 176 -15.39 -0.70 18.49
C VAL A 176 -15.51 -2.06 17.82
N ASP A 177 -16.75 -2.53 17.65
CA ASP A 177 -17.03 -3.71 16.83
C ASP A 177 -16.79 -3.35 15.35
N GLY A 178 -15.62 -3.72 14.83
CA GLY A 178 -15.19 -3.39 13.48
C GLY A 178 -16.06 -4.00 12.40
N ASP A 179 -16.58 -5.22 12.62
CA ASP A 179 -17.49 -5.88 11.68
C ASP A 179 -18.84 -5.15 11.62
N ALA A 180 -19.42 -4.83 12.77
CA ALA A 180 -20.68 -4.09 12.83
C ALA A 180 -20.53 -2.68 12.25
N LEU A 181 -19.41 -2.01 12.52
CA LEU A 181 -19.11 -0.69 11.97
C LEU A 181 -18.91 -0.75 10.45
N TYR A 182 -18.20 -1.76 9.92
CA TYR A 182 -18.05 -1.94 8.48
C TYR A 182 -19.41 -2.11 7.80
N ASP A 183 -20.24 -3.01 8.33
CA ASP A 183 -21.58 -3.27 7.80
C ASP A 183 -22.43 -1.98 7.81
N ALA A 184 -22.39 -1.20 8.90
CA ALA A 184 -23.08 0.08 9.00
C ALA A 184 -22.59 1.12 7.98
N VAL A 185 -21.28 1.21 7.75
CA VAL A 185 -20.70 2.14 6.75
C VAL A 185 -21.02 1.71 5.32
N THR A 186 -21.10 0.41 5.03
CA THR A 186 -21.45 -0.08 3.69
C THR A 186 -22.94 0.06 3.36
N ALA A 187 -23.80 0.27 4.35
CA ALA A 187 -25.24 0.50 4.19
C ALA A 187 -25.64 1.99 4.30
N LEU A 188 -24.74 2.91 3.91
CA LEU A 188 -24.93 4.35 4.10
C LEU A 188 -26.11 4.95 3.32
N ASP A 189 -26.59 4.28 2.27
CA ASP A 189 -27.74 4.69 1.47
C ASP A 189 -29.11 4.38 2.10
N GLU A 190 -29.14 3.63 3.22
CA GLU A 190 -30.38 3.27 3.92
C GLU A 190 -30.85 4.35 4.94
N PRO A 191 -32.17 4.49 5.18
CA PRO A 191 -32.68 5.43 6.18
C PRO A 191 -32.15 5.13 7.60
N GLY A 192 -31.56 6.14 8.25
CA GLY A 192 -31.01 6.01 9.62
C GLY A 192 -29.58 5.46 9.68
N SER A 193 -28.94 5.21 8.53
CA SER A 193 -27.55 4.73 8.44
C SER A 193 -26.54 5.63 9.15
N VAL A 194 -26.72 6.95 9.05
CA VAL A 194 -25.84 7.94 9.71
C VAL A 194 -25.87 7.78 11.22
N ASP A 195 -27.06 7.63 11.82
CA ASP A 195 -27.18 7.42 13.27
C ASP A 195 -26.56 6.08 13.69
N ALA A 196 -26.71 5.03 12.86
CA ALA A 196 -26.09 3.74 13.12
C ALA A 196 -24.55 3.85 13.15
N VAL A 197 -23.94 4.47 12.14
CA VAL A 197 -22.48 4.68 12.08
C VAL A 197 -22.01 5.53 13.27
N LEU A 198 -22.69 6.63 13.57
CA LEU A 198 -22.32 7.49 14.69
C LEU A 198 -22.45 6.78 16.04
N GLY A 199 -23.43 5.88 16.20
CA GLY A 199 -23.59 5.05 17.40
C GLY A 199 -22.38 4.18 17.70
N HIS A 200 -21.70 3.67 16.66
CA HIS A 200 -20.46 2.90 16.83
C HIS A 200 -19.23 3.76 17.12
N LEU A 201 -19.21 5.03 16.66
CA LEU A 201 -18.03 5.91 16.75
C LEU A 201 -18.07 6.87 17.94
N THR A 202 -19.18 6.91 18.68
CA THR A 202 -19.36 7.79 19.84
C THR A 202 -19.26 6.96 21.13
N PRO A 203 -18.27 7.21 22.00
CA PRO A 203 -18.22 6.56 23.30
C PRO A 203 -19.46 6.87 24.12
N ASP A 204 -19.94 5.92 24.92
CA ASP A 204 -21.05 6.17 25.85
C ASP A 204 -20.71 7.33 26.81
N GLY A 205 -21.40 8.47 26.66
CA GLY A 205 -21.37 9.58 27.62
C GLY A 205 -20.81 10.94 27.17
N GLY A 206 -20.91 11.30 25.89
CA GLY A 206 -20.64 12.66 25.39
C GLY A 206 -21.78 13.65 25.60
#